data_AF-A0ABD1CXA9-F1
#
_entry.id   AF-A0ABD1CXA9-F1
#
_cell.length_a   1.000
_cell.length_b   1.000
_cell.length_c   1.000
_cell.angle_alpha   90.00
_cell.angle_beta   90.00
_cell.angle_gamma   90.00
#
_symmetry.space_group_name_H-M   'P 1'
#
loop_
_entity.id
_entity.type
_entity.pdbx_description
1 polymer ?
#
loop_
_entity_poly.entity_id
_entity_poly.type
_entity_poly.pdbx_seq_one_letter_code
_entity_poly.pdbx_strand_id
1 'polypeptide(L)'
;MAVLLADIDATCSNLGHDDGVKYHMEPGTINGLKHLIWILKREGDDNEYRRYIGQKKVMQTDLIPMLMSNFDNPEVADVLLRLIVNLTYPVLLLYNGNYPKDSVGRRNFHRLVEILQTYKEAFAVQQAWIALGDRLQKVLKMDWAELPSCVEAGAENRYEKAASVHDQVLWALHQTGILNLVLYILGSEHEHQYHLHSMEITCLIFREQTAISLADAQLTRTAAEKNRDELELIMSRKREKSDQQVRIPVARHSRFGGTYVVENMKSISDNNLICHQSLQNALKLEFDTDKAPVKKSFRHVKESGTVERKSAFSVRCDVCWNGTPDGEKLAVATTILYLLWAIRFFMEFNRVYKFDLELVR
;
A
#
# COMPACT_ATOMS: atom_id res chain seq x y z
N MET A 1 -17.48 17.07 23.90
CA MET A 1 -16.58 16.06 23.30
C MET A 1 -16.96 14.64 23.72
N ALA A 2 -17.02 14.29 25.01
CA ALA A 2 -17.41 12.94 25.46
C ALA A 2 -18.82 12.47 25.02
N VAL A 3 -19.79 13.39 24.89
CA VAL A 3 -21.17 13.08 24.47
C VAL A 3 -21.21 12.46 23.07
N LEU A 4 -20.44 13.00 22.11
CA LEU A 4 -20.45 12.51 20.73
C LEU A 4 -19.76 11.15 20.57
N LEU A 5 -18.83 10.78 21.45
CA LEU A 5 -18.22 9.44 21.42
C LEU A 5 -19.20 8.36 21.87
N ALA A 6 -19.98 8.64 22.92
CA ALA A 6 -21.07 7.76 23.34
C ALA A 6 -22.16 7.68 22.27
N ASP A 7 -22.45 8.78 21.57
CA ASP A 7 -23.38 8.79 20.45
C ASP A 7 -22.87 7.94 19.27
N ILE A 8 -21.55 7.95 18.98
CA ILE A 8 -20.95 7.04 17.99
C ILE A 8 -21.17 5.59 18.42
N ASP A 9 -20.90 5.23 19.67
CA ASP A 9 -21.07 3.85 20.15
C ASP A 9 -22.53 3.38 20.05
N ALA A 10 -23.48 4.23 20.46
CA ALA A 10 -24.90 3.95 20.34
C ALA A 10 -25.32 3.82 18.86
N THR A 11 -24.81 4.71 18.00
CA THR A 11 -25.12 4.68 16.56
C THR A 11 -24.57 3.41 15.90
N CYS A 12 -23.31 3.05 16.18
CA CYS A 12 -22.67 1.86 15.63
C CYS A 12 -23.36 0.57 16.10
N SER A 13 -23.74 0.50 17.37
CA SER A 13 -24.46 -0.68 17.91
C SER A 13 -25.86 -0.84 17.30
N ASN A 14 -26.46 0.23 16.79
CA ASN A 14 -27.77 0.24 16.15
C ASN A 14 -27.70 0.16 14.61
N LEU A 15 -26.55 -0.18 14.02
CA LEU A 15 -26.44 -0.39 12.57
C LEU A 15 -26.95 -1.76 12.15
N GLY A 16 -26.80 -2.78 13.00
CA GLY A 16 -27.14 -4.16 12.64
C GLY A 16 -26.20 -5.19 13.27
N HIS A 17 -26.35 -6.43 12.80
CA HIS A 17 -25.46 -7.53 13.14
C HIS A 17 -25.19 -8.41 11.92
N ASP A 18 -24.02 -9.05 11.90
CA ASP A 18 -23.67 -10.05 10.89
C ASP A 18 -23.83 -11.46 11.47
N ASP A 19 -24.68 -12.28 10.85
CA ASP A 19 -24.86 -13.69 11.21
C ASP A 19 -23.81 -14.61 10.54
N GLY A 20 -22.84 -14.01 9.82
CA GLY A 20 -21.77 -14.70 9.10
C GLY A 20 -22.17 -15.17 7.70
N VAL A 21 -23.45 -15.05 7.35
CA VAL A 21 -24.00 -15.34 6.02
C VAL A 21 -24.60 -14.08 5.40
N LYS A 22 -25.30 -13.29 6.21
CA LYS A 22 -25.98 -12.07 5.79
C LYS A 22 -25.92 -11.05 6.91
N TYR A 23 -25.73 -9.79 6.52
CA TYR A 23 -25.87 -8.67 7.42
C TYR A 23 -27.34 -8.27 7.59
N HIS A 24 -27.78 -8.21 8.84
CA HIS A 24 -29.12 -7.83 9.25
C HIS A 24 -29.12 -6.39 9.74
N MET A 25 -29.70 -5.49 8.94
CA MET A 25 -29.81 -4.06 9.28
C MET A 25 -30.93 -3.82 10.28
N GLU A 26 -30.67 -3.00 11.29
CA GLU A 26 -31.68 -2.54 12.25
C GLU A 26 -32.57 -1.43 11.63
N PRO A 27 -33.81 -1.24 12.12
CA PRO A 27 -34.67 -0.14 11.70
C PRO A 27 -33.99 1.21 11.94
N GLY A 28 -33.83 2.00 10.88
CA GLY A 28 -33.18 3.31 10.96
C GLY A 28 -31.68 3.32 10.68
N THR A 29 -31.09 2.21 10.21
CA THR A 29 -29.68 2.12 9.77
C THR A 29 -29.26 3.29 8.88
N ILE A 30 -30.09 3.69 7.91
CA ILE A 30 -29.82 4.84 7.03
C ILE A 30 -29.59 6.13 7.83
N ASN A 31 -30.39 6.37 8.88
CA ASN A 31 -30.21 7.54 9.74
C ASN A 31 -28.95 7.41 10.59
N GLY A 32 -28.61 6.19 11.03
CA GLY A 32 -27.34 5.92 11.70
C GLY A 32 -26.13 6.24 10.82
N LEU A 33 -26.12 5.76 9.57
CA LEU A 33 -25.07 6.07 8.60
C LEU A 33 -24.96 7.58 8.32
N LYS A 34 -26.11 8.26 8.12
CA LYS A 34 -26.15 9.72 7.95
C LYS A 34 -25.62 10.46 9.18
N HIS A 35 -25.92 9.95 10.37
CA HIS A 35 -25.44 10.52 11.62
C HIS A 35 -23.92 10.39 11.74
N LEU A 36 -23.34 9.23 11.43
CA LEU A 36 -21.88 9.05 11.39
C LEU A 36 -21.21 10.00 10.40
N ILE A 37 -21.76 10.17 9.19
CA ILE A 37 -21.26 11.15 8.22
C ILE A 37 -21.32 12.57 8.80
N TRP A 38 -22.41 12.92 9.47
CA TRP A 38 -22.57 14.23 10.10
C TRP A 38 -21.57 14.47 11.23
N ILE A 39 -21.27 13.45 12.05
CA ILE A 39 -20.24 13.54 13.10
C ILE A 39 -18.86 13.78 12.47
N LEU A 40 -18.50 13.02 11.42
CA LEU A 40 -17.23 13.17 10.71
C LEU A 40 -17.06 14.55 10.06
N LYS A 41 -18.14 15.23 9.67
CA LYS A 41 -18.08 16.60 9.14
C LYS A 41 -17.78 17.67 10.20
N ARG A 42 -17.96 17.34 11.48
CA ARG A 42 -17.71 18.24 12.63
C ARG A 42 -16.41 17.91 13.35
N GLU A 43 -15.59 17.07 12.73
CA GLU A 43 -14.32 16.64 13.26
C GLU A 43 -13.35 17.84 13.36
N GLY A 44 -12.60 17.91 14.47
CA GLY A 44 -11.57 18.93 14.68
C GLY A 44 -10.23 18.52 14.08
N ASP A 45 -9.22 19.41 14.18
CA ASP A 45 -7.88 19.19 13.63
C ASP A 45 -7.22 17.89 14.10
N ASP A 46 -7.58 17.46 15.31
CA ASP A 46 -7.10 16.22 15.89
C ASP A 46 -7.70 14.97 15.25
N ASN A 47 -8.68 15.02 14.35
CA ASN A 47 -9.24 13.83 13.69
C ASN A 47 -9.63 12.69 14.67
N GLU A 48 -10.29 13.05 15.78
CA GLU A 48 -10.61 12.14 16.89
C GLU A 48 -11.72 11.14 16.54
N TYR A 49 -12.82 11.60 15.93
CA TYR A 49 -14.00 10.76 15.67
C TYR A 49 -13.71 9.65 14.67
N ARG A 50 -12.96 9.95 13.62
CA ARG A 50 -12.47 8.98 12.64
C ARG A 50 -11.56 7.94 13.26
N ARG A 51 -10.64 8.36 14.15
CA ARG A 51 -9.82 7.42 14.91
C ARG A 51 -10.67 6.52 15.79
N TYR A 52 -11.68 7.08 16.44
CA TYR A 52 -12.58 6.33 17.33
C TYR A 52 -13.37 5.28 16.56
N ILE A 53 -14.02 5.66 15.44
CA ILE A 53 -14.74 4.75 14.55
C ILE A 53 -13.82 3.65 14.03
N GLY A 54 -12.60 4.00 13.60
CA GLY A 54 -11.63 3.01 13.12
C GLY A 54 -11.13 2.04 14.19
N GLN A 55 -10.99 2.49 15.44
CA GLN A 55 -10.66 1.60 16.56
C GLN A 55 -11.75 0.58 16.85
N LYS A 56 -13.01 0.95 16.64
CA LYS A 56 -14.17 0.08 16.79
C LYS A 56 -14.36 -0.91 15.64
N LYS A 57 -13.54 -0.80 14.58
CA LYS A 57 -13.56 -1.68 13.40
C LYS A 57 -14.90 -1.72 12.67
N VAL A 58 -15.65 -0.61 12.72
CA VAL A 58 -16.98 -0.47 12.09
C VAL A 58 -16.95 -0.79 10.59
N MET A 59 -15.84 -0.48 9.91
CA MET A 59 -15.64 -0.86 8.51
C MET A 59 -15.71 -2.37 8.31
N GLN A 60 -15.01 -3.14 9.15
CA GLN A 60 -14.92 -4.59 9.06
C GLN A 60 -16.18 -5.28 9.57
N THR A 61 -16.77 -4.79 10.66
CA THR A 61 -17.89 -5.44 11.35
C THR A 61 -19.25 -5.13 10.74
N ASP A 62 -19.43 -3.93 10.18
CA ASP A 62 -20.74 -3.45 9.73
C ASP A 62 -20.73 -3.05 8.27
N LEU A 63 -19.82 -2.16 7.85
CA LEU A 63 -19.92 -1.52 6.54
C LEU A 63 -19.62 -2.47 5.37
N ILE A 64 -18.58 -3.31 5.49
CA ILE A 64 -18.26 -4.31 4.47
C ILE A 64 -19.34 -5.41 4.40
N PRO A 65 -19.79 -6.02 5.51
CA PRO A 65 -20.93 -6.95 5.49
C PRO A 65 -22.21 -6.36 4.91
N MET A 66 -22.55 -5.11 5.25
CA MET A 66 -23.70 -4.38 4.69
C MET A 66 -23.54 -4.15 3.18
N LEU A 67 -22.33 -3.85 2.72
CA LEU A 67 -22.01 -3.71 1.30
C LEU A 67 -22.13 -5.05 0.54
N MET A 68 -21.87 -6.18 1.18
CA MET A 68 -22.07 -7.49 0.54
C MET A 68 -23.55 -7.92 0.52
N SER A 69 -24.34 -7.54 1.54
CA SER A 69 -25.68 -8.12 1.77
C SER A 69 -26.85 -7.22 1.38
N ASN A 70 -26.67 -5.90 1.36
CA ASN A 70 -27.78 -4.92 1.29
C ASN A 70 -27.57 -3.83 0.23
N PHE A 71 -26.58 -4.00 -0.64
CA PHE A 71 -26.17 -2.96 -1.60
C PHE A 71 -27.09 -2.82 -2.82
N ASP A 72 -28.06 -3.72 -2.96
CA ASP A 72 -29.13 -3.60 -3.97
C ASP A 72 -30.07 -2.43 -3.71
N ASN A 73 -30.23 -2.02 -2.45
CA ASN A 73 -31.07 -0.86 -2.12
C ASN A 73 -30.29 0.44 -2.45
N PRO A 74 -30.76 1.26 -3.42
CA PRO A 74 -30.01 2.43 -3.89
C PRO A 74 -29.83 3.49 -2.80
N GLU A 75 -30.80 3.64 -1.88
CA GLU A 75 -30.73 4.62 -0.78
C GLU A 75 -29.68 4.23 0.26
N VAL A 76 -29.63 2.94 0.62
CA VAL A 76 -28.62 2.41 1.53
C VAL A 76 -27.25 2.52 0.86
N ALA A 77 -27.14 2.10 -0.39
CA ALA A 77 -25.88 2.12 -1.14
C ALA A 77 -25.27 3.53 -1.27
N ASP A 78 -26.07 4.56 -1.56
CA ASP A 78 -25.57 5.95 -1.67
C ASP A 78 -25.00 6.45 -0.33
N VAL A 79 -25.73 6.27 0.77
CA VAL A 79 -25.27 6.72 2.09
C VAL A 79 -24.08 5.89 2.57
N LEU A 80 -24.11 4.57 2.36
CA LEU A 80 -23.03 3.66 2.72
C LEU A 80 -21.74 4.01 1.98
N LEU A 81 -21.79 4.19 0.65
CA LEU A 81 -20.63 4.59 -0.15
C LEU A 81 -20.07 5.93 0.31
N ARG A 82 -20.92 6.92 0.61
CA ARG A 82 -20.47 8.22 1.12
C ARG A 82 -19.71 8.08 2.44
N LEU A 83 -20.19 7.23 3.34
CA LEU A 83 -19.49 6.96 4.60
C LEU A 83 -18.16 6.23 4.37
N ILE A 84 -18.16 5.20 3.51
CA ILE A 84 -16.94 4.45 3.15
C ILE A 84 -15.90 5.38 2.57
N VAL A 85 -16.23 6.14 1.52
CA VAL A 85 -15.33 7.10 0.85
C VAL A 85 -14.82 8.14 1.84
N ASN A 86 -15.69 8.63 2.73
CA ASN A 86 -15.29 9.56 3.77
C ASN A 86 -14.25 8.90 4.69
N LEU A 87 -14.50 7.69 5.20
CA LEU A 87 -13.60 6.97 6.10
C LEU A 87 -12.26 6.56 5.46
N THR A 88 -12.26 6.28 4.15
CA THR A 88 -11.05 5.92 3.38
C THR A 88 -10.30 7.12 2.81
N TYR A 89 -10.71 8.35 3.13
CA TYR A 89 -10.06 9.56 2.65
C TYR A 89 -8.55 9.58 3.02
N PRO A 90 -7.63 9.89 2.08
CA PRO A 90 -6.20 9.82 2.34
C PRO A 90 -5.77 10.67 3.53
N VAL A 91 -5.04 10.07 4.49
CA VAL A 91 -4.62 10.77 5.72
C VAL A 91 -3.83 12.03 5.41
N LEU A 92 -2.97 12.01 4.39
CA LEU A 92 -2.19 13.19 4.01
C LEU A 92 -3.07 14.38 3.63
N LEU A 93 -4.24 14.12 3.02
CA LEU A 93 -5.19 15.17 2.65
C LEU A 93 -5.98 15.68 3.87
N LEU A 94 -6.21 14.86 4.90
CA LEU A 94 -6.75 15.33 6.19
C LEU A 94 -5.83 16.38 6.86
N TYR A 95 -4.53 16.34 6.55
CA TYR A 95 -3.54 17.31 7.04
C TYR A 95 -3.10 18.31 5.96
N ASN A 96 -3.96 18.58 4.96
CA ASN A 96 -3.72 19.57 3.91
C ASN A 96 -2.39 19.36 3.15
N GLY A 97 -2.01 18.10 2.90
CA GLY A 97 -0.79 17.77 2.16
C GLY A 97 0.49 17.81 3.00
N ASN A 98 0.41 18.10 4.30
CA ASN A 98 1.57 18.30 5.16
C ASN A 98 1.66 17.26 6.28
N TYR A 99 2.88 16.89 6.66
CA TYR A 99 3.09 16.05 7.83
C TYR A 99 3.06 16.89 9.12
N PRO A 100 2.39 16.41 10.19
CA PRO A 100 2.40 17.09 11.48
C PRO A 100 3.80 17.24 12.04
N LYS A 101 4.08 18.39 12.67
CA LYS A 101 5.40 18.71 13.24
C LYS A 101 5.49 18.35 14.72
N ASP A 102 4.38 18.46 15.43
CA ASP A 102 4.26 18.17 16.84
C ASP A 102 4.24 16.66 17.10
N SER A 103 4.46 16.26 18.37
CA SER A 103 4.53 14.84 18.70
C SER A 103 3.16 14.16 18.71
N VAL A 104 2.10 14.91 19.06
CA VAL A 104 0.74 14.38 19.19
C VAL A 104 0.14 14.17 17.81
N GLY A 105 0.22 15.17 16.94
CA GLY A 105 -0.18 15.11 15.54
C GLY A 105 0.53 14.00 14.78
N ARG A 106 1.83 13.76 15.01
CA ARG A 106 2.52 12.61 14.38
C ARG A 106 1.99 11.26 14.84
N ARG A 107 1.72 11.10 16.14
CA ARG A 107 1.10 9.88 16.67
C ARG A 107 -0.30 9.67 16.08
N ASN A 108 -1.09 10.74 16.01
CA ASN A 108 -2.44 10.75 15.44
C ASN A 108 -2.43 10.40 13.95
N PHE A 109 -1.50 10.97 13.18
CA PHE A 109 -1.28 10.68 11.77
C PHE A 109 -0.96 9.20 11.55
N HIS A 110 0.04 8.66 12.26
CA HIS A 110 0.39 7.25 12.14
C HIS A 110 -0.77 6.33 12.53
N ARG A 111 -1.53 6.69 13.56
CA ARG A 111 -2.71 5.91 13.96
C ARG A 111 -3.78 5.87 12.87
N LEU A 112 -4.01 6.98 12.17
CA LEU A 112 -4.94 7.02 11.04
C LEU A 112 -4.44 6.18 9.85
N VAL A 113 -3.13 6.19 9.58
CA VAL A 113 -2.53 5.36 8.53
C VAL A 113 -2.71 3.87 8.83
N GLU A 114 -2.46 3.45 10.08
CA GLU A 114 -2.73 2.08 10.53
C GLU A 114 -4.19 1.68 10.32
N ILE A 115 -5.13 2.56 10.69
CA ILE A 115 -6.57 2.33 10.47
C ILE A 115 -6.86 2.14 8.98
N LEU A 116 -6.35 3.01 8.09
CA LEU A 116 -6.54 2.84 6.65
C LEU A 116 -5.94 1.54 6.10
N GLN A 117 -4.83 1.06 6.66
CA GLN A 117 -4.26 -0.24 6.30
C GLN A 117 -5.22 -1.38 6.67
N THR A 118 -5.82 -1.35 7.87
CA THR A 118 -6.83 -2.34 8.27
C THR A 118 -8.10 -2.28 7.42
N TYR A 119 -8.45 -1.11 6.90
CA TYR A 119 -9.56 -0.98 5.95
C TYR A 119 -9.18 -1.59 4.60
N LYS A 120 -7.97 -1.34 4.10
CA LYS A 120 -7.47 -1.96 2.87
C LYS A 120 -7.49 -3.49 2.95
N GLU A 121 -7.09 -4.05 4.09
CA GLU A 121 -7.19 -5.50 4.36
C GLU A 121 -8.64 -5.99 4.34
N ALA A 122 -9.59 -5.22 4.87
CA ALA A 122 -11.01 -5.56 4.83
C ALA A 122 -11.57 -5.61 3.39
N PHE A 123 -11.07 -4.75 2.51
CA PHE A 123 -11.38 -4.75 1.08
C PHE A 123 -10.66 -5.85 0.28
N ALA A 124 -9.82 -6.68 0.89
CA ALA A 124 -9.23 -7.83 0.18
C ALA A 124 -10.26 -8.96 -0.11
N VAL A 125 -11.51 -8.79 0.32
CA VAL A 125 -12.61 -9.75 0.11
C VAL A 125 -13.24 -9.55 -1.27
N GLN A 126 -13.26 -10.61 -2.08
CA GLN A 126 -13.78 -10.59 -3.46
C GLN A 126 -15.25 -10.15 -3.54
N GLN A 127 -16.10 -10.62 -2.62
CA GLN A 127 -17.53 -10.35 -2.59
C GLN A 127 -17.85 -8.85 -2.48
N ALA A 128 -17.01 -8.08 -1.78
CA ALA A 128 -17.17 -6.63 -1.70
C ALA A 128 -16.99 -5.96 -3.07
N TRP A 129 -16.04 -6.46 -3.87
CA TRP A 129 -15.82 -5.96 -5.22
C TRP A 129 -16.89 -6.41 -6.21
N ILE A 130 -17.51 -7.58 -6.02
CA ILE A 130 -18.66 -8.00 -6.85
C ILE A 130 -19.80 -6.99 -6.70
N ALA A 131 -20.18 -6.67 -5.44
CA ALA A 131 -21.25 -5.70 -5.17
C ALA A 131 -20.96 -4.30 -5.77
N LEU A 132 -19.70 -3.86 -5.70
CA LEU A 132 -19.27 -2.59 -6.29
C LEU A 132 -19.30 -2.62 -7.83
N GLY A 133 -18.81 -3.72 -8.43
CA GLY A 133 -18.76 -3.92 -9.87
C GLY A 133 -20.16 -3.94 -10.47
N ASP A 134 -21.07 -4.73 -9.89
CA ASP A 134 -22.47 -4.83 -10.32
C ASP A 134 -23.17 -3.46 -10.30
N ARG A 135 -22.92 -2.67 -9.26
CA ARG A 135 -23.51 -1.32 -9.16
C ARG A 135 -22.89 -0.36 -10.17
N LEU A 136 -21.57 -0.40 -10.38
CA LEU A 136 -20.90 0.44 -11.37
C LEU A 136 -21.41 0.11 -12.78
N GLN A 137 -21.57 -1.17 -13.10
CA GLN A 137 -22.14 -1.63 -14.36
C GLN A 137 -23.58 -1.11 -14.55
N LYS A 138 -24.44 -1.23 -13.54
CA LYS A 138 -25.82 -0.70 -13.58
C LYS A 138 -25.84 0.82 -13.81
N VAL A 139 -24.90 1.56 -13.22
CA VAL A 139 -24.80 3.02 -13.38
C VAL A 139 -24.34 3.39 -14.79
N LEU A 140 -23.38 2.66 -15.35
CA LEU A 140 -22.88 2.85 -16.72
C LEU A 140 -23.86 2.32 -17.78
N LYS A 141 -24.93 1.62 -17.38
CA LYS A 141 -25.94 1.00 -18.26
C LYS A 141 -25.32 0.08 -19.33
N MET A 142 -24.28 -0.66 -18.95
CA MET A 142 -23.55 -1.53 -19.87
C MET A 142 -24.04 -2.98 -19.82
N ASP A 143 -24.11 -3.62 -20.99
CA ASP A 143 -24.16 -5.07 -21.09
C ASP A 143 -22.73 -5.65 -21.01
N TRP A 144 -22.53 -6.70 -20.22
CA TRP A 144 -21.21 -7.30 -20.00
C TRP A 144 -20.53 -7.78 -21.30
N ALA A 145 -21.31 -7.99 -22.36
CA ALA A 145 -20.85 -8.37 -23.69
C ALA A 145 -20.06 -7.26 -24.41
N GLU A 146 -20.23 -5.99 -24.00
CA GLU A 146 -19.48 -4.84 -24.54
C GLU A 146 -18.13 -4.64 -23.85
N LEU A 147 -17.85 -5.38 -22.77
CA LEU A 147 -16.56 -5.30 -22.10
C LEU A 147 -15.51 -6.07 -22.89
N PRO A 148 -14.27 -5.53 -23.01
CA PRO A 148 -13.18 -6.29 -23.60
C PRO A 148 -13.02 -7.62 -22.85
N SER A 149 -13.14 -8.72 -23.60
CA SER A 149 -13.02 -10.08 -23.10
C SER A 149 -11.61 -10.28 -22.51
N CYS A 150 -11.45 -10.10 -21.21
CA CYS A 150 -10.31 -10.66 -20.49
C CYS A 150 -10.57 -12.17 -20.34
N VAL A 151 -9.75 -12.97 -21.00
CA VAL A 151 -9.81 -14.44 -21.00
C VAL A 151 -9.88 -14.94 -19.56
N GLU A 152 -10.81 -15.85 -19.29
CA GLU A 152 -10.91 -16.57 -18.01
C GLU A 152 -9.56 -17.21 -17.67
N ALA A 153 -8.86 -16.62 -16.70
CA ALA A 153 -7.64 -17.21 -16.17
C ALA A 153 -8.03 -18.45 -15.36
N GLY A 154 -7.63 -19.62 -15.88
CA GLY A 154 -7.79 -20.90 -15.19
C GLY A 154 -7.34 -20.81 -13.74
N ALA A 155 -8.20 -21.29 -12.84
CA ALA A 155 -8.05 -21.25 -11.39
C ALA A 155 -6.72 -21.90 -10.91
N GLU A 156 -5.62 -21.16 -10.90
CA GLU A 156 -4.43 -21.57 -10.15
C GLU A 156 -4.54 -21.07 -8.71
N ASN A 157 -5.01 -21.95 -7.83
CA ASN A 157 -5.16 -21.74 -6.37
C ASN A 157 -3.81 -21.62 -5.62
N ARG A 158 -2.83 -20.84 -6.12
CA ARG A 158 -1.48 -20.71 -5.53
C ARG A 158 -1.25 -19.40 -4.76
N TYR A 159 -2.29 -18.73 -4.26
CA TYR A 159 -2.16 -17.30 -3.90
C TYR A 159 -2.15 -16.92 -2.41
N GLU A 160 -2.45 -17.82 -1.47
CA GLU A 160 -2.80 -17.34 -0.12
C GLU A 160 -1.62 -16.98 0.81
N LYS A 161 -0.39 -17.47 0.59
CA LYS A 161 0.68 -17.34 1.61
C LYS A 161 1.78 -16.31 1.31
N ALA A 162 1.82 -15.70 0.13
CA ALA A 162 2.89 -14.75 -0.25
C ALA A 162 2.41 -13.42 -0.87
N ALA A 163 1.10 -13.25 -1.10
CA ALA A 163 0.54 -12.08 -1.75
C ALA A 163 0.45 -10.88 -0.79
N SER A 164 0.91 -9.71 -1.24
CA SER A 164 0.69 -8.44 -0.53
C SER A 164 -0.82 -8.16 -0.42
N VAL A 165 -1.25 -7.38 0.57
CA VAL A 165 -2.63 -6.87 0.62
C VAL A 165 -2.98 -6.11 -0.66
N HIS A 166 -2.00 -5.43 -1.27
CA HIS A 166 -2.18 -4.79 -2.58
C HIS A 166 -2.48 -5.82 -3.68
N ASP A 167 -1.71 -6.91 -3.74
CA ASP A 167 -1.90 -7.99 -4.72
C ASP A 167 -3.26 -8.70 -4.55
N GLN A 168 -3.69 -8.90 -3.31
CA GLN A 168 -5.01 -9.51 -3.00
C GLN A 168 -6.16 -8.63 -3.52
N VAL A 169 -6.08 -7.31 -3.31
CA VAL A 169 -7.06 -6.35 -3.85
C VAL A 169 -7.02 -6.31 -5.38
N LEU A 170 -5.83 -6.32 -5.99
CA LEU A 170 -5.70 -6.37 -7.45
C LEU A 170 -6.33 -7.64 -8.04
N TRP A 171 -6.08 -8.77 -7.41
CA TRP A 171 -6.67 -10.04 -7.82
C TRP A 171 -8.20 -10.00 -7.70
N ALA A 172 -8.73 -9.49 -6.58
CA ALA A 172 -10.17 -9.31 -6.42
C ALA A 172 -10.77 -8.41 -7.52
N LEU A 173 -10.17 -7.24 -7.79
CA LEU A 173 -10.59 -6.31 -8.85
C LEU A 173 -10.61 -6.95 -10.25
N HIS A 174 -9.62 -7.80 -10.53
CA HIS A 174 -9.52 -8.53 -11.80
C HIS A 174 -10.65 -9.57 -11.91
N GLN A 175 -10.83 -10.41 -10.88
CA GLN A 175 -11.83 -11.48 -10.89
C GLN A 175 -13.26 -10.94 -10.98
N THR A 176 -13.53 -9.73 -10.50
CA THR A 176 -14.86 -9.11 -10.58
C THR A 176 -15.08 -8.27 -11.84
N GLY A 177 -14.10 -8.23 -12.77
CA GLY A 177 -14.23 -7.48 -14.02
C GLY A 177 -14.23 -5.96 -13.88
N ILE A 178 -13.95 -5.42 -12.68
CA ILE A 178 -13.90 -3.95 -12.46
C ILE A 178 -12.79 -3.31 -13.30
N LEU A 179 -11.67 -4.01 -13.47
CA LEU A 179 -10.60 -3.52 -14.34
C LEU A 179 -11.08 -3.30 -15.78
N ASN A 180 -11.99 -4.12 -16.27
CA ASN A 180 -12.57 -3.96 -17.61
C ASN A 180 -13.48 -2.73 -17.68
N LEU A 181 -14.22 -2.44 -16.60
CA LEU A 181 -15.03 -1.22 -16.50
C LEU A 181 -14.14 0.04 -16.50
N VAL A 182 -12.99 0.00 -15.80
CA VAL A 182 -12.02 1.11 -15.80
C VAL A 182 -11.41 1.31 -17.20
N LEU A 183 -11.06 0.23 -17.89
CA LEU A 183 -10.57 0.30 -19.27
C LEU A 183 -11.63 0.84 -20.23
N TYR A 184 -12.89 0.42 -20.08
CA TYR A 184 -14.00 0.96 -20.86
C TYR A 184 -14.16 2.47 -20.66
N ILE A 185 -14.13 2.95 -19.40
CA ILE A 185 -14.22 4.38 -19.12
C ILE A 185 -13.07 5.14 -19.79
N LEU A 186 -11.85 4.61 -19.76
CA LEU A 186 -10.69 5.24 -20.40
C LEU A 186 -10.76 5.22 -21.94
N GLY A 187 -11.36 4.19 -22.54
CA GLY A 187 -11.51 4.06 -23.99
C GLY A 187 -12.77 4.74 -24.55
N SER A 188 -13.71 5.16 -23.70
CA SER A 188 -14.96 5.78 -24.12
C SER A 188 -14.84 7.30 -24.21
N GLU A 189 -15.16 7.86 -25.38
CA GLU A 189 -15.33 9.31 -25.59
C GLU A 189 -16.58 9.86 -24.87
N HIS A 190 -17.46 9.04 -24.34
CA HIS A 190 -18.68 9.51 -23.67
C HIS A 190 -18.50 9.69 -22.16
N GLU A 191 -17.44 9.12 -21.57
CA GLU A 191 -17.21 9.09 -20.12
C GLU A 191 -16.03 9.99 -19.65
N HIS A 192 -15.76 11.06 -20.39
CA HIS A 192 -14.67 12.02 -20.10
C HIS A 192 -14.63 12.53 -18.64
N GLN A 193 -15.79 12.69 -18.01
CA GLN A 193 -15.90 13.14 -16.62
C GLN A 193 -15.21 12.20 -15.60
N TYR A 194 -15.01 10.93 -15.96
CA TYR A 194 -14.42 9.90 -15.10
C TYR A 194 -12.99 9.51 -15.50
N HIS A 195 -12.44 10.07 -16.59
CA HIS A 195 -11.10 9.74 -17.08
C HIS A 195 -10.01 10.01 -16.04
N LEU A 196 -10.12 11.12 -15.31
CA LEU A 196 -9.17 11.47 -14.25
C LEU A 196 -9.11 10.38 -13.15
N HIS A 197 -10.28 9.99 -12.67
CA HIS A 197 -10.43 8.99 -11.61
C HIS A 197 -9.95 7.63 -12.08
N SER A 198 -10.29 7.25 -13.31
CA SER A 198 -9.87 5.99 -13.93
C SER A 198 -8.36 5.94 -14.13
N MET A 199 -7.74 7.06 -14.51
CA MET A 199 -6.29 7.15 -14.63
C MET A 199 -5.58 7.06 -13.26
N GLU A 200 -6.12 7.69 -12.22
CA GLU A 200 -5.58 7.57 -10.87
C GLU A 200 -5.64 6.13 -10.38
N ILE A 201 -6.76 5.44 -10.61
CA ILE A 201 -6.91 4.00 -10.29
C ILE A 201 -5.85 3.19 -11.02
N THR A 202 -5.66 3.40 -12.33
CA THR A 202 -4.62 2.73 -13.12
C THR A 202 -3.22 2.97 -12.57
N CYS A 203 -2.87 4.20 -12.20
CA CYS A 203 -1.58 4.51 -11.58
C CYS A 203 -1.41 3.79 -10.23
N LEU A 204 -2.46 3.73 -9.41
CA LEU A 204 -2.44 3.03 -8.13
C LEU A 204 -2.33 1.52 -8.29
N ILE A 205 -2.91 0.94 -9.34
CA ILE A 205 -2.79 -0.48 -9.68
C ILE A 205 -1.31 -0.83 -9.91
N PHE A 206 -0.63 -0.05 -10.75
CA PHE A 206 0.75 -0.31 -11.15
C PHE A 206 1.82 0.29 -10.22
N ARG A 207 1.45 0.96 -9.12
CA ARG A 207 2.39 1.72 -8.26
C ARG A 207 3.58 0.92 -7.71
N GLU A 208 3.43 -0.39 -7.52
CA GLU A 208 4.47 -1.28 -6.98
C GLU A 208 5.26 -2.00 -8.09
N GLN A 209 4.88 -1.82 -9.36
CA GLN A 209 5.50 -2.49 -10.52
C GLN A 209 6.52 -1.59 -11.22
N THR A 210 7.50 -2.21 -11.85
CA THR A 210 8.39 -1.54 -12.81
C THR A 210 8.03 -1.97 -14.22
N ALA A 211 8.06 -1.02 -15.16
CA ALA A 211 7.72 -1.26 -16.56
C ALA A 211 8.56 -2.41 -17.17
N ILE A 212 9.84 -2.49 -16.81
CA ILE A 212 10.75 -3.55 -17.26
C ILE A 212 10.34 -4.92 -16.71
N SER A 213 10.08 -5.01 -15.40
CA SER A 213 9.69 -6.28 -14.78
C SER A 213 8.34 -6.78 -15.26
N LEU A 214 7.47 -5.87 -15.69
CA LEU A 214 6.15 -6.18 -16.23
C LEU A 214 6.24 -6.64 -17.69
N ALA A 215 7.05 -5.97 -18.51
CA ALA A 215 7.25 -6.34 -19.91
C ALA A 215 7.94 -7.71 -20.08
N ASP A 216 8.83 -8.06 -19.15
CA ASP A 216 9.49 -9.38 -19.12
C ASP A 216 8.60 -10.51 -18.56
N ALA A 217 7.40 -10.19 -18.02
CA ALA A 217 6.51 -11.16 -17.41
C ALA A 217 5.76 -11.98 -18.48
N GLN A 218 6.34 -13.12 -18.89
CA GLN A 218 5.69 -14.10 -19.77
C GLN A 218 4.79 -15.04 -18.98
N LEU A 219 3.75 -15.66 -19.55
CA LEU A 219 2.82 -16.58 -18.85
C LEU A 219 3.50 -17.84 -18.22
N THR A 220 4.75 -18.14 -18.61
CA THR A 220 5.55 -19.22 -18.04
C THR A 220 6.94 -18.72 -17.66
N ARG A 221 7.41 -19.08 -16.46
CA ARG A 221 8.77 -18.70 -16.00
C ARG A 221 9.81 -19.38 -16.88
N THR A 222 10.65 -18.57 -17.53
CA THR A 222 11.71 -19.14 -18.38
C THR A 222 12.80 -19.81 -17.54
N ALA A 223 13.41 -20.87 -18.07
CA ALA A 223 14.54 -21.53 -17.39
C ALA A 223 15.70 -20.55 -17.14
N ALA A 224 15.89 -19.57 -18.04
CA ALA A 224 16.88 -18.51 -17.89
C ALA A 224 16.57 -17.56 -16.73
N GLU A 225 15.31 -17.15 -16.53
CA GLU A 225 14.89 -16.34 -15.39
C GLU A 225 15.07 -17.10 -14.06
N LYS A 226 14.67 -18.38 -14.02
CA LYS A 226 14.89 -19.23 -12.84
C LYS A 226 16.36 -19.31 -12.45
N ASN A 227 17.24 -19.55 -13.43
CA ASN A 227 18.68 -19.62 -13.18
C ASN A 227 19.26 -18.27 -12.73
N ARG A 228 18.77 -17.14 -13.27
CA ARG A 228 19.18 -15.79 -12.82
C ARG A 228 18.79 -15.54 -11.37
N ASP A 229 17.56 -15.83 -10.99
CA ASP A 229 17.09 -15.64 -9.61
C ASP A 229 17.83 -16.55 -8.62
N GLU A 230 18.12 -17.81 -9.00
CA GLU A 230 18.92 -18.72 -8.20
C GLU A 230 20.35 -18.19 -7.98
N LEU A 231 20.97 -17.66 -9.04
CA LEU A 231 22.29 -17.03 -8.95
C LEU A 231 22.28 -15.77 -8.08
N GLU A 232 21.28 -14.91 -8.19
CA GLU A 232 21.13 -13.71 -7.37
C GLU A 232 20.93 -14.06 -5.89
N LEU A 233 20.16 -15.11 -5.60
CA LEU A 233 19.98 -15.63 -4.25
C LEU A 233 21.27 -16.20 -3.68
N ILE A 234 22.05 -16.93 -4.49
CA ILE A 234 23.37 -17.45 -4.09
C ILE A 234 24.32 -16.29 -3.80
N MET A 235 24.36 -15.26 -4.65
CA MET A 235 25.18 -14.06 -4.46
C MET A 235 24.81 -13.32 -3.17
N SER A 236 23.50 -13.15 -2.91
CA SER A 236 23.00 -12.50 -1.70
C SER A 236 23.37 -13.30 -0.44
N ARG A 237 23.21 -14.63 -0.46
CA ARG A 237 23.65 -15.50 0.65
C ARG A 237 25.16 -15.45 0.86
N LYS A 238 25.95 -15.38 -0.21
CA LYS A 238 27.42 -15.25 -0.11
C LYS A 238 27.79 -13.93 0.56
N ARG A 239 27.13 -12.84 0.19
CA ARG A 239 27.33 -11.51 0.80
C ARG A 239 26.94 -11.51 2.29
N GLU A 240 25.80 -12.10 2.62
CA GLU A 240 25.39 -12.23 4.02
C GLU A 240 26.38 -13.08 4.83
N LYS A 241 26.87 -14.18 4.26
CA LYS A 241 27.92 -15.01 4.88
C LYS A 241 29.24 -14.27 5.03
N SER A 242 29.65 -13.45 4.05
CA SER A 242 30.87 -12.64 4.21
C SER A 242 30.70 -11.60 5.31
N ASP A 243 29.54 -10.95 5.40
CA ASP A 243 29.26 -9.96 6.44
C ASP A 243 29.18 -10.62 7.84
N GLN A 244 28.66 -11.84 7.93
CA GLN A 244 28.68 -12.65 9.15
C GLN A 244 30.10 -13.11 9.51
N GLN A 245 30.95 -13.46 8.53
CA GLN A 245 32.34 -13.85 8.78
C GLN A 245 33.21 -12.67 9.23
N VAL A 246 32.92 -11.45 8.77
CA VAL A 246 33.57 -10.22 9.25
C VAL A 246 33.22 -9.94 10.72
N ARG A 247 32.07 -10.40 11.21
CA ARG A 247 31.74 -10.42 12.64
C ARG A 247 32.50 -11.56 13.32
N ILE A 248 33.82 -11.43 13.42
CA ILE A 248 34.68 -12.36 14.14
C ILE A 248 34.13 -12.51 15.57
N PRO A 249 33.61 -13.69 15.97
CA PRO A 249 33.22 -13.92 17.35
C PRO A 249 34.46 -13.75 18.22
N VAL A 250 34.40 -12.83 19.19
CA VAL A 250 35.53 -12.63 20.10
C VAL A 250 35.76 -13.96 20.81
N ALA A 251 36.96 -14.54 20.66
CA ALA A 251 37.30 -15.85 21.23
C ALA A 251 37.20 -15.91 22.77
N ARG A 252 37.00 -14.75 23.42
CA ARG A 252 36.85 -14.58 24.86
C ARG A 252 35.70 -13.61 25.13
N HIS A 253 35.05 -13.73 26.29
CA HIS A 253 33.94 -12.86 26.65
C HIS A 253 34.37 -11.38 26.70
N SER A 254 33.43 -10.45 26.51
CA SER A 254 33.66 -8.99 26.47
C SER A 254 34.43 -8.44 27.68
N ARG A 255 34.34 -9.08 28.85
CA ARG A 255 35.05 -8.68 30.08
C ARG A 255 36.51 -9.14 30.16
N PHE A 256 37.03 -9.88 29.17
CA PHE A 256 38.42 -10.31 29.13
C PHE A 256 39.27 -9.22 28.46
N GLY A 257 39.64 -8.20 29.24
CA GLY A 257 40.57 -7.15 28.82
C GLY A 257 42.00 -7.53 29.19
N GLY A 258 42.92 -7.53 28.22
CA GLY A 258 44.35 -7.53 28.53
C GLY A 258 44.75 -6.17 29.07
N THR A 259 45.76 -6.12 29.94
CA THR A 259 46.34 -4.86 30.42
C THR A 259 47.63 -4.62 29.65
N TYR A 260 47.69 -3.55 28.86
CA TYR A 260 48.85 -3.19 28.07
C TYR A 260 49.35 -1.80 28.45
N VAL A 261 50.66 -1.60 28.34
CA VAL A 261 51.31 -0.29 28.50
C VAL A 261 51.68 0.21 27.11
N VAL A 262 51.19 1.38 26.75
CA VAL A 262 51.44 2.02 25.46
C VAL A 262 52.67 2.91 25.60
N GLU A 263 53.74 2.57 24.91
CA GLU A 263 54.96 3.39 24.88
C GLU A 263 54.74 4.65 24.05
N ASN A 264 55.38 5.76 24.44
CA ASN A 264 55.30 7.07 23.78
C ASN A 264 53.94 7.79 23.84
N MET A 265 52.99 7.31 24.66
CA MET A 265 51.81 8.08 25.07
C MET A 265 51.78 8.24 26.57
N LYS A 266 51.69 9.50 27.03
CA LYS A 266 51.58 9.81 28.45
C LYS A 266 50.12 9.84 28.90
N SER A 267 49.88 9.25 30.05
CA SER A 267 48.65 9.41 30.84
C SER A 267 48.61 10.81 31.46
N ILE A 268 47.48 11.13 32.09
CA ILE A 268 47.25 12.38 32.85
C ILE A 268 48.31 12.59 33.96
N SER A 269 48.95 11.52 34.42
CA SER A 269 49.94 11.53 35.50
C SER A 269 51.41 11.40 35.03
N ASP A 270 51.75 11.84 33.81
CA ASP A 270 53.09 11.76 33.17
C ASP A 270 53.74 10.36 33.03
N ASN A 271 53.06 9.33 33.50
CA ASN A 271 53.41 7.92 33.28
C ASN A 271 52.88 7.44 31.92
N ASN A 272 53.43 6.34 31.40
CA ASN A 272 52.95 5.78 30.14
C ASN A 272 51.49 5.30 30.28
N LEU A 273 50.70 5.45 29.21
CA LEU A 273 49.28 5.14 29.20
C LEU A 273 49.05 3.63 29.36
N ILE A 274 48.19 3.26 30.32
CA ILE A 274 47.76 1.87 30.54
C ILE A 274 46.38 1.69 29.91
N CYS A 275 46.21 0.70 29.03
CA CYS A 275 44.93 0.39 28.41
C CYS A 275 44.43 -1.03 28.77
N HIS A 276 43.14 -1.13 29.08
CA HIS A 276 42.46 -2.38 29.44
C HIS A 276 41.51 -2.81 28.34
N GLN A 277 42.06 -3.32 27.23
CA GLN A 277 41.30 -3.64 26.02
C GLN A 277 41.86 -4.91 25.35
N SER A 278 41.26 -5.36 24.24
CA SER A 278 41.87 -6.40 23.42
C SER A 278 43.13 -5.87 22.73
N LEU A 279 44.10 -6.75 22.40
CA LEU A 279 45.33 -6.33 21.72
C LEU A 279 45.04 -5.61 20.39
N GLN A 280 44.01 -6.05 19.65
CA GLN A 280 43.60 -5.44 18.38
C GLN A 280 43.08 -4.00 18.58
N ASN A 281 42.33 -3.73 19.66
CA ASN A 281 41.83 -2.40 19.96
C ASN A 281 42.95 -1.52 20.55
N ALA A 282 43.82 -2.09 21.38
CA ALA A 282 45.00 -1.41 21.91
C ALA A 282 45.97 -0.98 20.80
N LEU A 283 46.09 -1.76 19.71
CA LEU A 283 46.87 -1.38 18.54
C LEU A 283 46.21 -0.28 17.69
N LYS A 284 44.88 -0.24 17.65
CA LYS A 284 44.12 0.79 16.89
C LYS A 284 44.05 2.13 17.63
N LEU A 285 44.05 2.12 18.97
CA LEU A 285 44.12 3.33 19.83
C LEU A 285 43.28 4.50 19.31
N GLU A 286 42.00 4.22 19.03
CA GLU A 286 41.03 5.22 18.57
C GLU A 286 40.30 5.84 19.77
N PHE A 287 40.62 7.09 20.10
CA PHE A 287 40.00 7.85 21.20
C PHE A 287 38.61 8.42 20.85
N ASP A 288 38.16 8.22 19.61
CA ASP A 288 36.88 8.70 19.11
C ASP A 288 35.75 7.68 19.28
N THR A 289 36.08 6.47 19.71
CA THR A 289 35.13 5.34 19.85
C THR A 289 34.07 5.59 20.92
N ASP A 290 34.42 6.25 22.02
CA ASP A 290 33.50 6.59 23.12
C ASP A 290 32.88 7.99 22.98
N LYS A 291 33.19 8.73 21.90
CA LYS A 291 32.55 10.02 21.65
C LYS A 291 31.08 9.76 21.32
N ALA A 292 30.19 10.28 22.17
CA ALA A 292 28.76 10.22 21.92
C ALA A 292 28.46 10.81 20.52
N PRO A 293 27.90 10.04 19.59
CA PRO A 293 27.64 10.53 18.25
C PRO A 293 26.69 11.71 18.34
N VAL A 294 27.03 12.82 17.67
CA VAL A 294 26.15 14.00 17.59
C VAL A 294 24.82 13.53 17.01
N LYS A 295 23.76 13.64 17.81
CA LYS A 295 22.42 13.18 17.46
C LYS A 295 21.91 13.98 16.26
N LYS A 296 22.10 13.46 15.06
CA LYS A 296 21.54 14.04 13.84
C LYS A 296 20.02 13.97 13.94
N SER A 297 19.35 15.09 13.65
CA SER A 297 17.90 15.17 13.63
C SER A 297 17.35 14.25 12.54
N PHE A 298 16.72 13.14 12.95
CA PHE A 298 15.94 12.25 12.06
C PHE A 298 14.56 12.83 11.71
N ARG A 299 14.35 14.16 11.83
CA ARG A 299 13.04 14.80 11.56
C ARG A 299 12.58 14.66 10.11
N HIS A 300 13.50 14.38 9.19
CA HIS A 300 13.16 13.96 7.86
C HIS A 300 13.35 12.45 7.78
N VAL A 301 12.23 11.74 7.67
CA VAL A 301 12.22 10.40 7.09
C VAL A 301 12.90 10.57 5.74
N LYS A 302 14.13 10.08 5.58
CA LYS A 302 14.61 9.79 4.23
C LYS A 302 13.59 8.78 3.70
N GLU A 303 12.98 9.06 2.55
CA GLU A 303 12.29 8.04 1.76
C GLU A 303 13.32 6.94 1.46
N SER A 304 13.46 6.01 2.40
CA SER A 304 14.41 4.93 2.31
C SER A 304 13.73 3.83 1.51
N GLY A 305 14.05 3.81 0.23
CA GLY A 305 13.75 2.72 -0.69
C GLY A 305 12.75 3.12 -1.75
N THR A 306 13.15 2.96 -3.02
CA THR A 306 12.18 2.64 -4.05
C THR A 306 11.43 1.41 -3.55
N VAL A 307 10.11 1.50 -3.37
CA VAL A 307 9.27 0.36 -3.00
C VAL A 307 9.08 -0.48 -4.26
N GLU A 308 10.18 -0.98 -4.82
CA GLU A 308 10.17 -1.89 -5.95
C GLU A 308 9.86 -3.27 -5.40
N ARG A 309 8.65 -3.75 -5.67
CA ARG A 309 8.22 -5.10 -5.30
C ARG A 309 7.79 -5.85 -6.56
N LYS A 310 8.48 -6.96 -6.86
CA LYS A 310 7.97 -7.94 -7.83
C LYS A 310 6.73 -8.59 -7.21
N SER A 311 5.53 -8.27 -7.71
CA SER A 311 4.27 -8.91 -7.28
C SER A 311 4.27 -10.41 -7.60
N ALA A 312 3.23 -11.16 -7.21
CA ALA A 312 3.10 -12.52 -7.70
C ALA A 312 2.98 -12.52 -9.24
N PHE A 313 3.54 -13.54 -9.89
CA PHE A 313 3.71 -13.59 -11.33
C PHE A 313 2.39 -13.50 -12.15
N SER A 314 1.31 -14.15 -11.72
CA SER A 314 -0.02 -14.01 -12.38
C SER A 314 -0.56 -12.59 -12.30
N VAL A 315 -0.31 -11.86 -11.20
CA VAL A 315 -0.72 -10.46 -11.07
C VAL A 315 -0.01 -9.57 -12.10
N ARG A 316 1.19 -9.97 -12.57
CA ARG A 316 1.91 -9.25 -13.64
C ARG A 316 1.44 -9.66 -15.04
N CYS A 317 1.24 -10.94 -15.28
CA CYS A 317 0.89 -11.43 -16.62
C CYS A 317 -0.54 -11.06 -17.03
N ASP A 318 -1.51 -11.15 -16.12
CA ASP A 318 -2.92 -10.98 -16.48
C ASP A 318 -3.34 -9.51 -16.60
N VAL A 319 -2.70 -8.61 -15.83
CA VAL A 319 -2.95 -7.16 -15.91
C VAL A 319 -2.38 -6.53 -17.20
N CYS A 320 -1.45 -7.22 -17.87
CA CYS A 320 -0.81 -6.74 -19.11
C CYS A 320 -1.37 -7.36 -20.40
N TRP A 321 -2.20 -8.39 -20.30
CA TRP A 321 -2.75 -9.09 -21.46
C TRP A 321 -4.16 -8.59 -21.79
N ASN A 322 -4.24 -7.37 -22.31
CA ASN A 322 -5.25 -6.94 -23.27
C ASN A 322 -4.87 -5.55 -23.81
N GLY A 323 -4.07 -5.55 -24.88
CA GLY A 323 -3.98 -4.40 -25.77
C GLY A 323 -5.30 -4.26 -26.51
N THR A 324 -6.03 -3.18 -26.25
CA THR A 324 -7.13 -2.77 -27.12
C THR A 324 -6.57 -2.35 -28.48
N PRO A 325 -7.10 -2.85 -29.61
CA PRO A 325 -6.59 -2.54 -30.96
C PRO A 325 -6.77 -1.10 -31.42
N ASP A 326 -7.58 -0.29 -30.75
CA ASP A 326 -7.93 1.04 -31.24
C ASP A 326 -7.41 2.12 -30.28
N GLY A 327 -6.39 2.83 -30.75
CA GLY A 327 -5.79 3.95 -30.05
C GLY A 327 -6.59 5.22 -30.27
N GLU A 328 -7.19 5.77 -29.22
CA GLU A 328 -7.61 7.16 -29.19
C GLU A 328 -7.12 7.88 -27.93
N LYS A 329 -6.35 8.93 -28.23
CA LYS A 329 -5.81 10.05 -27.45
C LYS A 329 -6.35 10.25 -26.04
N LEU A 330 -5.44 10.27 -25.07
CA LEU A 330 -5.72 10.70 -23.70
C LEU A 330 -5.10 12.08 -23.40
N ALA A 331 -5.95 13.09 -23.29
CA ALA A 331 -5.66 14.46 -22.84
C ALA A 331 -6.91 14.96 -22.08
N VAL A 332 -6.93 15.71 -20.96
CA VAL A 332 -5.94 16.50 -20.20
C VAL A 332 -6.58 16.88 -18.84
N ALA A 333 -5.73 17.22 -17.86
CA ALA A 333 -5.94 18.10 -16.70
C ALA A 333 -6.91 17.71 -15.56
N THR A 334 -6.35 17.06 -14.54
CA THR A 334 -5.99 17.69 -13.24
C THR A 334 -4.84 16.92 -12.56
N THR A 335 -3.99 16.36 -13.42
CA THR A 335 -3.36 15.04 -13.26
C THR A 335 -1.85 15.07 -13.48
N ILE A 336 -1.14 16.20 -13.36
CA ILE A 336 0.23 16.30 -13.93
C ILE A 336 1.16 15.22 -13.37
N LEU A 337 1.15 14.93 -12.05
CA LEU A 337 2.04 13.90 -11.50
C LEU A 337 1.67 12.48 -11.96
N TYR A 338 0.38 12.09 -11.87
CA TYR A 338 -0.08 10.76 -12.29
C TYR A 338 -0.04 10.58 -13.81
N LEU A 339 -0.31 11.62 -14.58
CA LEU A 339 -0.18 11.62 -16.03
C LEU A 339 1.29 11.54 -16.46
N LEU A 340 2.19 12.32 -15.85
CA LEU A 340 3.63 12.19 -16.12
C LEU A 340 4.16 10.82 -15.69
N TRP A 341 3.68 10.28 -14.57
CA TRP A 341 4.01 8.93 -14.14
C TRP A 341 3.52 7.89 -15.13
N ALA A 342 2.25 7.96 -15.56
CA ALA A 342 1.64 7.04 -16.51
C ALA A 342 2.34 7.11 -17.87
N ILE A 343 2.56 8.33 -18.40
CA ILE A 343 3.31 8.54 -19.65
C ILE A 343 4.68 7.89 -19.55
N ARG A 344 5.44 8.18 -18.49
CA ARG A 344 6.76 7.57 -18.30
C ARG A 344 6.67 6.05 -18.22
N PHE A 345 5.78 5.51 -17.40
CA PHE A 345 5.63 4.09 -17.16
C PHE A 345 5.24 3.33 -18.44
N PHE A 346 4.18 3.77 -19.12
CA PHE A 346 3.67 3.11 -20.33
C PHE A 346 4.60 3.33 -21.54
N MET A 347 5.29 4.47 -21.66
CA MET A 347 6.34 4.66 -22.68
C MET A 347 7.53 3.74 -22.44
N GLU A 348 8.01 3.63 -21.19
CA GLU A 348 9.07 2.69 -20.84
C GLU A 348 8.65 1.24 -21.12
N PHE A 349 7.40 0.88 -20.79
CA PHE A 349 6.84 -0.45 -21.05
C PHE A 349 6.76 -0.76 -22.55
N ASN A 350 6.16 0.13 -23.34
CA ASN A 350 6.03 -0.04 -24.80
C ASN A 350 7.38 -0.16 -25.50
N ARG A 351 8.39 0.59 -25.03
CA ARG A 351 9.76 0.50 -25.55
C ARG A 351 10.40 -0.87 -25.29
N VAL A 352 10.15 -1.48 -24.14
CA VAL A 352 10.70 -2.80 -23.77
C VAL A 352 9.96 -3.91 -24.51
N TYR A 353 8.62 -3.82 -24.59
CA TYR A 353 7.77 -4.84 -25.21
C TYR A 353 7.73 -4.76 -26.75
N LYS A 354 8.24 -3.65 -27.35
CA LYS A 354 8.29 -3.38 -28.79
C LYS A 354 6.92 -3.29 -29.47
N PHE A 355 5.97 -2.61 -28.85
CA PHE A 355 4.71 -2.27 -29.52
C PHE A 355 4.92 -1.26 -30.66
N ASP A 356 3.98 -1.23 -31.62
CA ASP A 356 4.01 -0.24 -32.70
C ASP A 356 3.94 1.18 -32.15
N LEU A 357 4.79 2.06 -32.69
CA LEU A 357 4.94 3.46 -32.26
C LEU A 357 3.67 4.29 -32.45
N GLU A 358 2.68 3.79 -33.19
CA GLU A 358 1.38 4.44 -33.41
C GLU A 358 0.47 4.42 -32.17
N LEU A 359 0.70 3.50 -31.23
CA LEU A 359 -0.09 3.35 -29.99
C LEU A 359 0.19 4.41 -28.91
N VAL A 360 1.16 5.31 -29.14
CA VAL A 360 1.65 6.27 -28.13
C VAL A 360 1.49 7.73 -28.59
N ARG A 361 0.69 7.97 -29.64
CA ARG A 361 0.54 9.29 -30.27
C ARG A 361 -0.56 10.16 -29.72
#